data_AF-A0A7Z0SJU1-F1
#
_entry.id   AF-A0A7Z0SJU1-F1
#
_cell.length_a   1.000
_cell.length_b   1.000
_cell.length_c   1.000
_cell.angle_alpha   90.00
_cell.angle_beta   90.00
_cell.angle_gamma   90.00
#
_symmetry.space_group_name_H-M   'P 1'
#
loop_
_entity.id
_entity.type
_entity.pdbx_description
1 polymer ?
#
loop_
_entity_poly.entity_id
_entity_poly.type
_entity_poly.pdbx_seq_one_letter_code
_entity_poly.pdbx_strand_id
1 'polypeptide(L)'
;MTTTPTLSPLPEGLSFLDPRTRKLIQAYALAAYQAGRDAGLNDAAAAITDHQREGREWVPGSLWDILQNEAAQRVRSLMAATDPPPA
;
A
#
# COMPACT_ATOMS: atom_id res chain seq x y z
N MET A 1 -9.24 -4.77 13.10
CA MET A 1 -10.10 -5.20 11.98
C MET A 1 -9.22 -5.27 10.74
N THR A 2 -8.77 -6.45 10.37
CA THR A 2 -7.83 -6.67 9.25
C THR A 2 -8.66 -7.10 8.05
N THR A 3 -8.92 -6.20 7.11
CA THR A 3 -9.59 -6.53 5.86
C THR A 3 -8.57 -7.16 4.92
N THR A 4 -8.52 -8.49 4.89
CA THR A 4 -7.85 -9.23 3.82
C THR A 4 -8.49 -8.80 2.49
N PRO A 5 -7.72 -8.25 1.53
CA PRO A 5 -8.25 -8.03 0.20
C PRO A 5 -8.45 -9.40 -0.46
N THR A 6 -9.64 -9.98 -0.27
CA THR A 6 -10.07 -11.13 -1.05
C THR A 6 -10.27 -10.67 -2.48
N LEU A 7 -9.35 -11.05 -3.37
CA LEU A 7 -9.58 -10.96 -4.80
C LEU A 7 -10.88 -11.71 -5.10
N SER A 8 -11.85 -11.02 -5.70
CA SER A 8 -13.10 -11.63 -6.18
C SER A 8 -12.80 -12.88 -7.01
N PRO A 9 -13.72 -13.87 -7.03
CA PRO A 9 -13.56 -15.04 -7.88
C PRO A 9 -13.31 -14.61 -9.33
N LEU A 10 -12.51 -15.41 -10.06
CA LEU A 10 -12.17 -15.15 -11.46
C LEU A 10 -13.43 -14.77 -12.24
N PRO A 11 -13.39 -13.75 -13.12
CA PRO A 11 -14.50 -13.49 -14.01
C PRO A 11 -14.84 -14.79 -14.76
N GLU A 12 -16.13 -15.14 -14.81
CA GLU A 12 -16.64 -16.42 -15.38
C GLU A 12 -16.04 -16.74 -16.76
N GLY A 13 -15.67 -15.71 -17.51
CA GLY A 13 -15.04 -15.80 -18.82
C GLY A 13 -13.63 -16.39 -18.87
N LEU A 14 -12.98 -16.79 -17.77
CA LEU A 14 -11.62 -17.38 -17.80
C LEU A 14 -11.58 -18.88 -17.43
N SER A 15 -12.74 -19.51 -17.26
CA SER A 15 -12.87 -20.93 -16.90
C SER A 15 -12.30 -21.89 -17.96
N PHE A 16 -12.20 -21.45 -19.21
CA PHE A 16 -11.64 -22.23 -20.33
C PHE A 16 -10.11 -22.35 -20.31
N LEU A 17 -9.41 -21.55 -19.49
CA LEU A 17 -7.95 -21.57 -19.40
C LEU A 17 -7.46 -22.69 -18.48
N ASP A 18 -6.31 -23.26 -18.83
CA ASP A 18 -5.67 -24.29 -18.00
C ASP A 18 -5.32 -23.73 -16.59
N PRO A 19 -5.25 -24.58 -15.56
CA PRO A 19 -5.00 -24.14 -14.19
C PRO A 19 -3.71 -23.36 -13.98
N ARG A 20 -2.64 -23.60 -14.75
CA ARG A 20 -1.38 -22.86 -14.63
C ARG A 20 -1.53 -21.45 -15.19
N THR A 21 -2.12 -21.32 -16.38
CA THR A 21 -2.36 -20.01 -16.99
C THR A 21 -3.27 -19.14 -16.11
N ARG A 22 -4.31 -19.71 -15.49
CA ARG A 22 -5.14 -18.99 -14.52
C ARG A 22 -4.36 -18.48 -13.31
N LYS A 23 -3.51 -19.33 -12.72
CA LYS A 23 -2.65 -18.95 -11.58
C LYS A 23 -1.68 -17.83 -11.95
N LEU A 24 -1.08 -17.88 -13.14
CA LEU A 24 -0.19 -16.83 -13.63
C LEU A 24 -0.92 -15.50 -13.76
N ILE A 25 -2.08 -15.48 -14.41
CA ILE A 25 -2.89 -14.26 -14.56
C ILE A 25 -3.26 -13.67 -13.19
N GLN A 26 -3.68 -14.51 -12.23
CA GLN A 26 -3.99 -14.08 -10.87
C GLN A 26 -2.76 -13.49 -10.16
N ALA A 27 -1.60 -14.14 -10.27
CA ALA A 27 -0.37 -13.65 -9.67
C ALA A 27 0.05 -12.29 -10.25
N TYR A 28 -0.05 -12.12 -11.57
CA TYR A 28 0.20 -10.83 -12.22
C TYR A 28 -0.78 -9.75 -11.77
N ALA A 29 -2.08 -10.07 -11.69
CA ALA A 29 -3.10 -9.13 -11.24
C ALA A 29 -2.89 -8.71 -9.77
N LEU A 30 -2.52 -9.66 -8.89
CA LEU A 30 -2.19 -9.38 -7.50
C LEU A 30 -0.96 -8.47 -7.39
N ALA A 31 0.11 -8.76 -8.14
CA ALA A 31 1.32 -7.95 -8.16
C ALA A 31 1.03 -6.52 -8.65
N ALA A 32 0.23 -6.37 -9.70
CA ALA A 32 -0.17 -5.05 -10.21
C ALA A 32 -0.99 -4.26 -9.18
N TYR A 33 -1.93 -4.91 -8.49
CA TYR A 33 -2.70 -4.29 -7.43
C TYR A 33 -1.82 -3.84 -6.25
N GLN A 34 -0.90 -4.71 -5.80
CA GLN A 34 0.04 -4.41 -4.72
C GLN A 34 0.92 -3.21 -5.10
N ALA A 35 1.48 -3.19 -6.31
CA ALA A 35 2.27 -2.07 -6.80
C ALA A 35 1.49 -0.74 -6.81
N GLY A 36 0.22 -0.76 -7.26
CA GLY A 36 -0.64 0.42 -7.26
C GLY A 36 -0.98 0.91 -5.84
N ARG A 37 -1.27 -0.02 -4.92
CA ARG A 37 -1.49 0.27 -3.50
C ARG A 37 -0.25 0.91 -2.86
N ASP A 38 0.92 0.30 -3.07
CA ASP A 38 2.17 0.76 -2.47
C ASP A 38 2.60 2.13 -3.02
N ALA A 39 2.36 2.38 -4.31
CA ALA A 39 2.52 3.71 -4.90
C ALA A 39 1.61 4.74 -4.19
N GLY A 40 0.32 4.43 -4.04
CA GLY A 40 -0.62 5.32 -3.34
C GLY A 40 -0.26 5.56 -1.86
N LEU A 41 0.26 4.55 -1.15
CA LEU A 41 0.76 4.70 0.22
C LEU A 41 2.00 5.60 0.28
N ASN A 42 2.90 5.51 -0.69
CA ASN A 42 4.06 6.40 -0.79
C ASN A 42 3.64 7.83 -1.09
N ASP A 43 2.69 8.05 -2.00
CA ASP A 43 2.14 9.38 -2.29
C ASP A 43 1.46 9.99 -1.06
N ALA A 44 0.70 9.19 -0.31
CA ALA A 44 0.10 9.62 0.95
C ALA A 44 1.16 9.98 2.01
N ALA A 45 2.22 9.19 2.15
CA ALA A 45 3.32 9.49 3.06
C ALA A 45 4.08 10.76 2.63
N ALA A 46 4.26 10.97 1.32
CA ALA A 46 4.88 12.18 0.77
C ALA A 46 4.02 13.42 1.08
N ALA A 47 2.70 13.34 0.90
CA ALA A 47 1.77 14.43 1.22
C ALA A 47 1.76 14.79 2.72
N ILE A 48 1.98 13.82 3.60
CA ILE A 48 2.17 14.10 5.04
C ILE A 48 3.45 14.91 5.27
N THR A 49 4.54 14.57 4.58
CA THR A 49 5.83 15.28 4.71
C THR A 49 5.86 16.64 4.01
N ASP A 50 5.09 16.80 2.95
CA ASP A 50 4.96 18.01 2.15
C ASP A 50 3.85 18.91 2.71
N HIS A 51 4.10 19.47 3.90
CA HIS A 51 3.36 20.66 4.30
C HIS A 51 3.84 21.82 3.44
N GLN A 52 2.95 22.71 2.97
CA GLN A 52 3.35 23.90 2.21
C GLN A 52 4.32 24.77 3.03
N ARG A 53 5.61 24.49 2.85
CA ARG A 53 6.74 24.91 3.68
C ARG A 53 7.14 26.38 3.47
N GLU A 54 6.36 27.14 2.71
CA GLU A 54 6.60 28.56 2.43
C GLU A 54 6.58 29.39 3.73
N GLY A 55 7.76 29.54 4.34
CA GLY A 55 7.99 30.32 5.56
C GLY A 55 7.43 29.72 6.86
N ARG A 56 6.88 28.49 6.82
CA ARG A 56 6.26 27.80 7.98
C ARG A 56 6.75 26.37 8.15
N GLU A 57 8.04 26.15 7.91
CA GLU A 57 8.67 24.86 8.14
C GLU A 57 8.69 24.52 9.63
N TRP A 58 8.48 23.24 9.96
CA TRP A 58 8.77 22.76 11.29
C TRP A 58 10.27 22.90 11.57
N VAL A 59 10.61 23.35 12.76
CA VAL A 59 12.01 23.37 13.20
C VAL A 59 12.51 21.92 13.23
N PRO A 60 13.68 21.61 12.65
CA PRO A 60 14.25 20.26 12.71
C PRO A 60 14.39 19.77 14.15
N GLY A 61 13.97 18.54 14.42
CA GLY A 61 13.96 17.95 15.76
C GLY A 61 12.86 18.48 16.69
N SER A 62 12.00 19.38 16.23
CA SER A 62 10.81 19.77 16.99
C SER A 62 9.82 18.61 17.11
N LEU A 63 8.89 18.72 18.07
CA LEU A 63 7.81 17.76 18.21
C LEU A 63 7.03 17.57 16.89
N TRP A 64 6.79 18.65 16.15
CA TRP A 64 6.04 18.59 14.89
C TRP A 64 6.80 17.88 13.78
N ASP A 65 8.12 18.11 13.67
CA ASP A 65 8.99 17.36 12.77
C ASP A 65 8.98 15.86 13.11
N ILE A 66 9.10 15.52 14.40
CA ILE A 66 9.08 14.11 14.86
C ILE A 66 7.73 13.44 14.54
N LEU A 67 6.61 14.06 14.90
CA LEU A 67 5.28 13.50 14.69
C LEU A 67 4.94 13.34 13.20
N GLN A 68 5.34 14.31 12.36
CA GLN A 68 5.15 14.24 10.92
C GLN A 68 5.93 13.05 10.32
N ASN A 69 7.20 12.93 10.68
CA ASN A 69 8.06 11.83 10.20
C ASN A 69 7.54 10.47 10.69
N GLU A 70 7.08 10.38 11.93
CA GLU A 70 6.49 9.16 12.47
C GLU A 70 5.19 8.79 11.74
N ALA A 71 4.31 9.76 11.46
CA ALA A 71 3.07 9.54 10.71
C ALA A 71 3.35 9.02 9.30
N ALA A 72 4.27 9.66 8.56
CA ALA A 72 4.68 9.21 7.23
C ALA A 72 5.24 7.79 7.27
N GLN A 73 6.05 7.45 8.29
CA GLN A 73 6.61 6.12 8.45
C GLN A 73 5.53 5.07 8.76
N ARG A 74 4.54 5.40 9.60
CA ARG A 74 3.41 4.51 9.90
C ARG A 74 2.58 4.19 8.65
N VAL A 75 2.38 5.16 7.76
CA VAL A 75 1.74 4.94 6.45
C VAL A 75 2.56 3.97 5.61
N ARG A 76 3.88 4.16 5.53
CA ARG A 76 4.76 3.23 4.79
C ARG A 76 4.73 1.81 5.36
N SER A 77 4.66 1.67 6.68
CA SER A 77 4.56 0.35 7.33
C SER A 77 3.30 -0.44 6.93
N LEU A 78 2.25 0.21 6.39
CA LEU A 78 1.06 -0.47 5.87
C LEU A 78 1.33 -1.26 4.58
N MET A 79 2.46 -1.02 3.90
CA MET A 79 2.92 -1.86 2.78
C MET A 79 3.30 -3.26 3.30
N ALA A 80 4.06 -3.31 4.40
CA ALA A 80 4.53 -4.56 5.02
C ALA A 80 3.45 -5.33 5.79
N ALA A 81 2.37 -4.67 6.23
CA ALA A 81 1.30 -5.29 7.01
C ALA A 81 0.33 -6.18 6.19
N THR A 82 0.66 -6.50 4.93
CA THR A 82 -0.22 -7.27 4.02
C THR A 82 0.01 -8.78 4.10
N ASP A 83 0.99 -9.26 4.89
CA ASP A 83 1.12 -10.70 5.16
C ASP A 83 -0.01 -11.19 6.10
N PRO A 84 -0.71 -12.30 5.76
CA PRO A 84 -1.68 -12.90 6.67
C PRO A 84 -0.97 -13.47 7.91
N PRO A 85 -1.58 -13.43 9.11
CA PRO A 85 -1.02 -14.09 10.28
C PRO A 85 -0.85 -15.60 10.02
N PRO A 86 0.22 -16.25 10.55
CA PRO A 86 0.37 -17.69 10.44
C PRO A 86 -0.82 -18.40 11.09
N ALA A 87 -1.28 -19.47 10.43
CA ALA A 87 -2.43 -20.28 10.82
C ALA A 87 -2.29 -20.94 12.21
#